data_AF-A0A2A2I9V8-F1
#
_entry.id   AF-A0A2A2I9V8-F1
#
_cell.length_a   1.000
_cell.length_b   1.000
_cell.length_c   1.000
_cell.angle_alpha   90.00
_cell.angle_beta   90.00
_cell.angle_gamma   90.00
#
_symmetry.space_group_name_H-M   'P 1'
#
loop_
_entity.id
_entity.type
_entity.pdbx_description
1 polymer ?
#
loop_
_entity_poly.entity_id
_entity_poly.type
_entity_poly.pdbx_seq_one_letter_code
_entity_poly.pdbx_strand_id
1 'polypeptide(L)'
;MKKEVTFKESRIIGTTILLIGMGFLMSFVPEGNVLLLLFNSILALVSCLLFYLFWKKTRHNSKRYFSLLSYVMVNTLSIYFAIPLLRIYFLTITFWIGIIMLIVMVILPYLYSREIAFGVQKPSKSKLGRIYFVFAILIIAFGSTVFMGSLYTSNPDAIVFAVLGFVMALLFLFISPVFLIKPKEMNEITNT
;
A
#
# COMPACT_ATOMS: atom_id res chain seq x y z
N MET A 1 -3.56 2.83 -28.01
CA MET A 1 -2.22 2.88 -28.64
C MET A 1 -1.21 2.12 -27.81
N LYS A 2 -0.52 1.13 -28.40
CA LYS A 2 0.64 0.47 -27.80
C LYS A 2 1.85 1.40 -28.01
N LYS A 3 2.13 2.27 -27.04
CA LYS A 3 3.37 3.08 -27.04
C LYS A 3 4.43 2.28 -26.31
N GLU A 4 5.59 2.10 -26.94
CA GLU A 4 6.75 1.51 -26.30
C GLU A 4 7.34 2.49 -25.29
N VAL A 5 7.71 1.99 -24.11
CA VAL A 5 8.28 2.81 -23.02
C VAL A 5 9.79 2.70 -23.05
N THR A 6 10.45 3.80 -23.41
CA THR A 6 11.91 3.91 -23.33
C THR A 6 12.37 3.91 -21.86
N PHE A 7 13.63 3.58 -21.60
CA PHE A 7 14.16 3.56 -20.23
C PHE A 7 14.05 4.95 -19.55
N LYS A 8 14.26 6.03 -20.30
CA LYS A 8 14.13 7.41 -19.80
C LYS A 8 12.69 7.74 -19.37
N GLU A 9 11.71 7.21 -20.10
CA GLU A 9 10.27 7.39 -19.79
C GLU A 9 9.75 6.40 -18.74
N SER A 10 10.55 5.39 -18.36
CA SER A 10 10.13 4.29 -17.46
C SER A 10 9.84 4.75 -16.03
N ARG A 11 10.41 5.89 -15.60
CA ARG A 11 10.33 6.43 -14.23
C ARG A 11 10.91 5.54 -13.13
N ILE A 12 11.60 4.43 -13.46
CA ILE A 12 12.18 3.49 -12.49
C ILE A 12 13.06 4.22 -11.46
N ILE A 13 13.97 5.06 -11.93
CA ILE A 13 14.91 5.80 -11.08
C ILE A 13 14.15 6.76 -10.16
N GLY A 14 13.25 7.57 -10.73
CA GLY A 14 12.47 8.55 -9.94
C GLY A 14 11.60 7.88 -8.86
N THR A 15 10.93 6.78 -9.20
CA THR A 15 10.15 6.01 -8.23
C THR A 15 11.02 5.34 -7.18
N THR A 16 12.20 4.85 -7.54
CA THR A 16 13.14 4.26 -6.57
C THR A 16 13.66 5.32 -5.60
N ILE A 17 14.02 6.51 -6.08
CA ILE A 17 14.43 7.64 -5.23
C ILE A 17 13.30 8.02 -4.26
N LEU A 18 12.05 8.09 -4.73
CA LEU A 18 10.89 8.32 -3.88
C LEU A 18 10.79 7.26 -2.77
N LEU A 19 10.94 5.97 -3.11
CA LEU A 19 10.88 4.88 -2.13
C LEU A 19 12.03 4.95 -1.12
N ILE A 20 13.24 5.28 -1.55
CA ILE A 20 14.38 5.47 -0.63
C ILE A 20 14.11 6.65 0.31
N GLY A 21 13.65 7.80 -0.22
CA GLY A 21 13.33 8.98 0.58
C GLY A 21 12.22 8.72 1.60
N MET A 22 11.14 8.08 1.19
CA MET A 22 10.03 7.72 2.10
C MET A 22 10.44 6.66 3.12
N GLY A 23 11.21 5.65 2.67
CA GLY A 23 11.78 4.63 3.55
C GLY A 23 12.68 5.24 4.62
N PHE A 24 13.53 6.20 4.24
CA PHE A 24 14.35 6.97 5.17
C PHE A 24 13.48 7.70 6.20
N LEU A 25 12.53 8.53 5.77
CA LEU A 25 11.67 9.30 6.69
C LEU A 25 10.95 8.39 7.70
N MET A 26 10.36 7.28 7.24
CA MET A 26 9.61 6.37 8.11
C MET A 26 10.50 5.55 9.07
N SER A 27 11.80 5.40 8.78
CA SER A 27 12.74 4.75 9.70
C SER A 27 13.08 5.62 10.91
N PHE A 28 12.84 6.93 10.84
CA PHE A 28 13.08 7.87 11.93
C PHE A 28 11.83 8.21 12.75
N VAL A 29 10.68 7.60 12.44
CA VAL A 29 9.44 7.76 13.22
C VAL A 29 9.13 6.46 13.99
N PRO A 30 8.85 6.51 15.31
CA PRO A 30 8.94 7.69 16.20
C PRO A 30 10.38 8.05 16.59
N GLU A 31 11.29 7.07 16.64
CA GLU A 31 12.71 7.24 16.95
C GLU A 31 13.60 6.62 15.88
N GLY A 32 14.76 7.23 15.61
CA GLY A 32 15.74 6.76 14.64
C GLY A 32 16.17 5.31 14.85
N ASN A 33 16.02 4.47 13.82
CA ASN A 33 16.48 3.09 13.86
C ASN A 33 17.22 2.69 12.57
N VAL A 34 18.51 2.41 12.71
CA VAL A 34 19.40 2.06 11.59
C VAL A 34 19.04 0.71 10.96
N LEU A 35 18.58 -0.26 11.75
CA LEU A 35 18.13 -1.56 11.22
C LEU A 35 16.88 -1.39 10.35
N LEU A 36 15.96 -0.51 10.75
CA LEU A 36 14.79 -0.20 9.93
C LEU A 36 15.16 0.59 8.68
N LEU A 37 16.15 1.48 8.76
CA LEU A 37 16.67 2.16 7.58
C LEU A 37 17.27 1.16 6.57
N LEU A 38 18.04 0.20 7.07
CA LEU A 38 18.59 -0.88 6.23
C LEU A 38 17.47 -1.73 5.62
N PHE A 39 16.48 -2.14 6.41
CA PHE A 39 15.32 -2.89 5.94
C PHE A 39 14.56 -2.13 4.84
N ASN A 40 14.24 -0.85 5.07
CA ASN A 40 13.54 -0.03 4.08
C ASN A 40 14.39 0.20 2.81
N SER A 41 15.71 0.34 2.96
CA SER A 41 16.62 0.46 1.82
C SER A 41 16.65 -0.83 0.98
N ILE A 42 16.72 -2.00 1.62
CA ILE A 42 16.64 -3.29 0.95
C ILE A 42 15.29 -3.43 0.23
N LEU A 43 14.18 -3.06 0.88
CA LEU A 43 12.86 -3.13 0.27
C LEU A 43 12.77 -2.22 -0.98
N ALA A 44 13.32 -1.01 -0.92
CA ALA A 44 13.38 -0.12 -2.09
C ALA A 44 14.22 -0.71 -3.24
N LEU A 45 15.33 -1.39 -2.93
CA LEU A 45 16.16 -2.07 -3.93
C LEU A 45 15.45 -3.27 -4.57
N VAL A 46 14.73 -4.07 -3.78
CA VAL A 46 13.88 -5.16 -4.29
C VAL A 46 12.79 -4.59 -5.20
N SER A 47 12.16 -3.48 -4.82
CA SER A 47 11.17 -2.80 -5.67
C SER A 47 11.78 -2.26 -6.96
N CYS A 48 12.99 -1.71 -6.93
CA CYS A 48 13.73 -1.29 -8.12
C CYS A 48 13.98 -2.47 -9.08
N LEU A 49 14.40 -3.63 -8.55
CA LEU A 49 14.58 -4.85 -9.33
C LEU A 49 13.26 -5.28 -9.98
N LEU A 50 12.15 -5.27 -9.23
CA LEU A 50 10.82 -5.59 -9.77
C LEU A 50 10.40 -4.61 -10.88
N PHE A 51 10.64 -3.30 -10.71
CA PHE A 51 10.36 -2.30 -11.75
C PHE A 51 11.14 -2.60 -13.03
N TYR A 52 12.42 -2.95 -12.91
CA TYR A 52 13.25 -3.32 -14.06
C TYR A 52 12.74 -4.60 -14.75
N LEU A 53 12.39 -5.64 -13.98
CA LEU A 53 11.84 -6.89 -14.51
C LEU A 53 10.51 -6.64 -15.24
N PHE A 54 9.62 -5.82 -14.69
CA PHE A 54 8.35 -5.46 -15.33
C PHE A 54 8.56 -4.60 -16.56
N TRP A 55 9.49 -3.66 -16.54
CA TRP A 55 9.85 -2.88 -17.72
C TRP A 55 10.33 -3.80 -18.85
N LYS A 56 11.28 -4.70 -18.57
CA LYS A 56 11.79 -5.66 -19.56
C LYS A 56 10.67 -6.53 -20.15
N LYS A 57 9.74 -7.01 -19.33
CA LYS A 57 8.64 -7.88 -19.75
C LYS A 57 7.49 -7.15 -20.45
N THR A 58 7.22 -5.89 -20.11
CA THR A 58 6.00 -5.17 -20.53
C THR A 58 6.26 -3.84 -21.25
N ARG A 59 7.50 -3.56 -21.69
CA ARG A 59 7.90 -2.33 -22.42
C ARG A 59 6.98 -1.96 -23.59
N HIS A 60 6.43 -2.94 -24.30
CA HIS A 60 5.55 -2.71 -25.46
C HIS A 60 4.10 -2.36 -25.09
N ASN A 61 3.73 -2.43 -23.81
CA ASN A 61 2.42 -2.08 -23.29
C ASN A 61 2.55 -1.10 -22.12
N SER A 62 2.72 0.18 -22.46
CA SER A 62 2.89 1.27 -21.49
C SER A 62 1.85 1.27 -20.37
N LYS A 63 0.57 1.07 -20.70
CA LYS A 63 -0.52 1.03 -19.69
C LYS A 63 -0.30 -0.07 -18.66
N ARG A 64 0.04 -1.29 -19.12
CA ARG A 64 0.30 -2.41 -18.20
C ARG A 64 1.57 -2.18 -17.38
N TYR A 65 2.62 -1.66 -18.01
CA TYR A 65 3.87 -1.34 -17.34
C TYR A 65 3.65 -0.36 -16.18
N PHE A 66 3.05 0.81 -16.45
CA PHE A 66 2.82 1.82 -15.40
C PHE A 66 1.86 1.32 -14.31
N SER A 67 0.88 0.49 -14.66
CA SER A 67 0.02 -0.16 -13.66
C SER A 67 0.83 -1.04 -12.70
N LEU A 68 1.70 -1.92 -13.23
CA LEU A 68 2.54 -2.78 -12.39
C LEU A 68 3.58 -2.01 -11.57
N LEU A 69 4.12 -0.92 -12.13
CA LEU A 69 5.01 -0.02 -11.40
C LEU A 69 4.27 0.64 -10.22
N SER A 70 3.07 1.18 -10.46
CA SER A 70 2.23 1.74 -9.39
C SER A 70 1.85 0.69 -8.36
N TYR A 71 1.56 -0.54 -8.77
CA TYR A 71 1.26 -1.64 -7.85
C TYR A 71 2.37 -1.87 -6.82
N VAL A 72 3.61 -2.04 -7.30
CA VAL A 72 4.77 -2.27 -6.42
C VAL A 72 5.08 -1.05 -5.57
N MET A 73 5.00 0.16 -6.17
CA MET A 73 5.21 1.41 -5.44
C MET A 73 4.23 1.58 -4.27
N VAL A 74 2.93 1.42 -4.53
CA VAL A 74 1.87 1.61 -3.53
C VAL A 74 1.98 0.57 -2.41
N ASN A 75 2.28 -0.70 -2.72
CA ASN A 75 2.50 -1.74 -1.70
C ASN A 75 3.76 -1.46 -0.86
N THR A 76 4.84 -0.98 -1.49
CA THR A 76 6.06 -0.63 -0.75
C THR A 76 5.80 0.54 0.20
N LEU A 77 5.11 1.57 -0.28
CA LEU A 77 4.72 2.71 0.55
C LEU A 77 3.81 2.30 1.70
N SER A 78 2.84 1.40 1.48
CA SER A 78 1.99 0.93 2.58
C SER A 78 2.78 0.24 3.68
N ILE A 79 3.82 -0.52 3.33
CA ILE A 79 4.70 -1.13 4.33
C ILE A 79 5.42 -0.04 5.13
N TYR A 80 6.02 0.95 4.47
CA TYR A 80 6.72 2.04 5.15
C TYR A 80 5.80 2.82 6.09
N PHE A 81 4.59 3.14 5.62
CA PHE A 81 3.62 3.91 6.39
C PHE A 81 3.02 3.14 7.57
N ALA A 82 3.01 1.80 7.53
CA ALA A 82 2.56 0.98 8.64
C ALA A 82 3.59 0.83 9.76
N ILE A 83 4.89 0.88 9.43
CA ILE A 83 6.00 0.64 10.38
C ILE A 83 5.92 1.52 11.65
N PRO A 84 5.75 2.86 11.56
CA PRO A 84 5.76 3.71 12.75
C PRO A 84 4.77 3.28 13.83
N LEU A 85 3.54 2.91 13.43
CA LEU A 85 2.50 2.51 14.38
C LEU A 85 2.75 1.12 14.97
N LEU A 86 3.22 0.19 14.14
CA LEU A 86 3.61 -1.15 14.60
C LEU A 86 4.76 -1.08 15.61
N ARG A 87 5.69 -0.13 15.46
CA ARG A 87 6.77 0.07 16.43
C ARG A 87 6.26 0.60 17.77
N ILE A 88 5.39 1.59 17.76
CA ILE A 88 4.84 2.19 18.99
C ILE A 88 4.15 1.11 19.84
N TYR A 89 3.45 0.19 19.18
CA TYR A 89 2.70 -0.87 19.84
C TYR A 89 3.44 -2.21 19.92
N PHE A 90 4.75 -2.26 19.65
CA PHE A 90 5.49 -3.51 19.53
C PHE A 90 5.23 -4.48 20.71
N LEU A 91 4.94 -5.74 20.38
CA LEU A 91 4.56 -6.81 21.33
C LEU A 91 3.26 -6.62 22.14
N THR A 92 2.49 -5.56 21.90
CA THR A 92 1.15 -5.39 22.50
C THR A 92 0.07 -6.08 21.67
N ILE A 93 -1.15 -6.22 22.23
CA ILE A 93 -2.33 -6.73 21.51
C ILE A 93 -2.62 -5.88 20.27
N THR A 94 -2.47 -4.55 20.36
CA THR A 94 -2.68 -3.60 19.25
C THR A 94 -1.75 -3.89 18.07
N PHE A 95 -0.50 -4.29 18.33
CA PHE A 95 0.43 -4.70 17.28
C PHE A 95 -0.06 -5.92 16.52
N TRP A 96 -0.48 -6.97 17.23
CA TRP A 96 -0.97 -8.20 16.59
C TRP A 96 -2.24 -7.96 15.78
N ILE A 97 -3.18 -7.15 16.30
CA ILE A 97 -4.37 -6.72 15.57
C ILE A 97 -3.97 -5.95 14.31
N GLY A 98 -3.00 -5.04 14.41
CA GLY A 98 -2.46 -4.29 13.28
C GLY A 98 -1.86 -5.21 12.21
N ILE A 99 -1.08 -6.22 12.58
CA ILE A 99 -0.53 -7.20 11.65
C ILE A 99 -1.63 -7.99 10.95
N ILE A 100 -2.63 -8.50 11.69
CA ILE A 100 -3.77 -9.21 11.11
C ILE A 100 -4.52 -8.31 10.13
N MET A 101 -4.75 -7.05 10.51
CA MET A 101 -5.42 -6.07 9.65
C MET A 101 -4.65 -5.84 8.34
N LEU A 102 -3.33 -5.68 8.40
CA LEU A 102 -2.49 -5.54 7.19
C LEU A 102 -2.55 -6.80 6.32
N ILE A 103 -2.47 -8.00 6.91
CA ILE A 103 -2.58 -9.26 6.16
C ILE A 103 -3.92 -9.35 5.45
N VAL A 104 -5.02 -9.07 6.16
CA VAL A 104 -6.37 -9.08 5.58
C VAL A 104 -6.50 -8.04 4.46
N MET A 105 -5.90 -6.85 4.64
CA MET A 105 -5.89 -5.77 3.66
C MET A 105 -4.98 -6.02 2.45
N VAL A 106 -4.05 -6.98 2.53
CA VAL A 106 -3.32 -7.46 1.36
C VAL A 106 -4.14 -8.55 0.64
N ILE A 107 -4.65 -9.53 1.40
CA ILE A 107 -5.27 -10.74 0.86
C ILE A 107 -6.66 -10.46 0.26
N LEU A 108 -7.56 -9.83 1.02
CA LEU A 108 -8.94 -9.61 0.54
C LEU A 108 -8.97 -8.77 -0.73
N PRO A 109 -8.26 -7.63 -0.82
CA PRO A 109 -8.27 -6.84 -2.04
C PRO A 109 -7.67 -7.60 -3.23
N TYR A 110 -6.66 -8.45 -3.02
CA TYR A 110 -6.11 -9.30 -4.06
C TYR A 110 -7.13 -10.33 -4.57
N LEU A 111 -7.85 -11.03 -3.67
CA LEU A 111 -8.84 -12.04 -4.03
C LEU A 111 -10.06 -11.45 -4.74
N TYR A 112 -10.48 -10.24 -4.34
CA TYR A 112 -11.67 -9.57 -4.88
C TYR A 112 -11.31 -8.40 -5.81
N SER A 113 -10.16 -8.47 -6.49
CA SER A 113 -9.65 -7.35 -7.28
C SER A 113 -10.64 -6.90 -8.36
N ARG A 114 -11.36 -7.86 -8.98
CA ARG A 114 -12.32 -7.59 -10.06
C ARG A 114 -13.57 -6.86 -9.54
N GLU A 115 -14.12 -7.32 -8.43
CA GLU A 115 -15.29 -6.72 -7.76
C GLU A 115 -14.96 -5.32 -7.26
N ILE A 116 -13.75 -5.11 -6.73
CA ILE A 116 -13.25 -3.80 -6.31
C ILE A 116 -13.16 -2.87 -7.51
N ALA A 117 -12.53 -3.29 -8.60
CA ALA A 117 -12.44 -2.44 -9.78
C ALA A 117 -13.81 -2.16 -10.42
N PHE A 118 -14.71 -3.15 -10.44
CA PHE A 118 -16.08 -2.93 -10.90
C PHE A 118 -16.79 -1.89 -10.05
N GLY A 119 -16.68 -1.94 -8.72
CA GLY A 119 -17.33 -0.94 -7.87
C GLY A 119 -16.64 0.41 -7.81
N VAL A 120 -15.34 0.51 -8.09
CA VAL A 120 -14.68 1.81 -8.31
C VAL A 120 -15.18 2.47 -9.60
N GLN A 121 -15.42 1.68 -10.65
CA GLN A 121 -15.92 2.19 -11.94
C GLN A 121 -17.44 2.43 -11.94
N LYS A 122 -18.21 1.57 -11.26
CA LYS A 122 -19.68 1.62 -11.18
C LYS A 122 -20.16 1.48 -9.73
N PRO A 123 -20.03 2.53 -8.91
CA PRO A 123 -20.34 2.48 -7.49
C PRO A 123 -21.78 2.07 -7.17
N SER A 124 -22.73 2.53 -7.99
CA SER A 124 -24.17 2.30 -7.79
C SER A 124 -24.64 0.87 -8.09
N LYS A 125 -23.83 0.06 -8.78
CA LYS A 125 -24.21 -1.31 -9.21
C LYS A 125 -23.42 -2.41 -8.51
N SER A 126 -22.48 -2.06 -7.63
CA SER A 126 -21.52 -3.01 -7.09
C SER A 126 -21.94 -3.63 -5.75
N LYS A 127 -21.71 -4.94 -5.61
CA LYS A 127 -21.84 -5.68 -4.34
C LYS A 127 -20.63 -5.50 -3.40
N LEU A 128 -19.84 -4.42 -3.59
CA LEU A 128 -18.69 -4.07 -2.76
C LEU A 128 -19.02 -3.86 -1.28
N GLY A 129 -20.30 -3.67 -0.93
CA GLY A 129 -20.75 -3.42 0.44
C GLY A 129 -20.22 -4.44 1.47
N ARG A 130 -20.08 -5.72 1.11
CA ARG A 130 -19.54 -6.74 2.03
C ARG A 130 -18.06 -6.52 2.35
N ILE A 131 -17.25 -6.12 1.36
CA ILE A 131 -15.81 -5.85 1.55
C ILE A 131 -15.64 -4.57 2.38
N TYR A 132 -16.42 -3.52 2.08
CA TYR A 132 -16.41 -2.29 2.86
C TYR A 132 -16.87 -2.48 4.31
N PHE A 133 -17.84 -3.36 4.54
CA PHE A 133 -18.30 -3.68 5.89
C PHE A 133 -17.19 -4.34 6.73
N VAL A 134 -16.46 -5.31 6.14
CA VAL A 134 -15.29 -5.92 6.81
C VAL A 134 -14.22 -4.88 7.12
N PHE A 135 -13.94 -3.96 6.19
CA PHE A 135 -12.97 -2.88 6.43
C PHE A 135 -13.44 -1.88 7.48
N ALA A 136 -14.72 -1.51 7.49
CA ALA A 136 -15.27 -0.63 8.50
C ALA A 136 -15.14 -1.23 9.91
N ILE A 137 -15.48 -2.52 10.08
CA ILE A 137 -15.31 -3.22 11.35
C ILE A 137 -13.84 -3.24 11.77
N LEU A 138 -12.92 -3.57 10.86
CA LEU A 138 -11.49 -3.61 11.17
C LEU A 138 -10.94 -2.24 11.55
N ILE A 139 -11.34 -1.17 10.84
CA ILE A 139 -10.93 0.20 11.13
C ILE A 139 -11.48 0.65 12.48
N ILE A 140 -12.74 0.36 12.79
CA ILE A 140 -13.35 0.71 14.08
C ILE A 140 -12.66 -0.05 15.22
N ALA A 141 -12.50 -1.37 15.10
CA ALA A 141 -11.82 -2.19 16.10
C ALA A 141 -10.38 -1.72 16.34
N PHE A 142 -9.64 -1.46 15.26
CA PHE A 142 -8.29 -0.93 15.34
C PHE A 142 -8.26 0.46 15.97
N GLY A 143 -9.14 1.37 15.54
CA GLY A 143 -9.26 2.72 16.09
C GLY A 143 -9.55 2.74 17.59
N SER A 144 -10.42 1.85 18.08
CA SER A 144 -10.69 1.69 19.51
C SER A 144 -9.43 1.25 20.29
N THR A 145 -8.66 0.31 19.76
CA THR A 145 -7.41 -0.14 20.42
C THR A 145 -6.32 0.93 20.43
N VAL A 146 -6.21 1.73 19.37
CA VAL A 146 -5.28 2.85 19.29
C VAL A 146 -5.69 3.97 20.23
N PHE A 147 -6.98 4.33 20.26
CA PHE A 147 -7.50 5.33 21.19
C PHE A 147 -7.18 4.94 22.63
N MET A 148 -7.49 3.69 23.02
CA MET A 148 -7.18 3.20 24.36
C MET A 148 -5.68 3.21 24.65
N GLY A 149 -4.83 2.85 23.69
CA GLY A 149 -3.38 2.91 23.83
C GLY A 149 -2.82 4.34 23.93
N SER A 150 -3.46 5.31 23.26
CA SER A 150 -3.04 6.72 23.29
C SER A 150 -3.28 7.40 24.64
N LEU A 151 -4.24 6.92 25.45
CA LEU A 151 -4.49 7.45 26.79
C LEU A 151 -3.32 7.22 27.77
N TYR A 152 -2.40 6.31 27.43
CA TYR A 152 -1.27 5.92 28.28
C TYR A 152 0.09 6.26 27.67
N THR A 153 0.13 7.02 26.57
CA THR A 153 1.39 7.34 25.87
C THR A 153 2.09 8.57 26.47
N SER A 154 3.42 8.52 26.51
CA SER A 154 4.27 9.65 26.90
C SER A 154 4.64 10.57 25.73
N ASN A 155 4.38 10.17 24.48
CA ASN A 155 4.71 10.94 23.28
C ASN A 155 3.49 11.03 22.33
N PRO A 156 2.55 11.97 22.58
CA PRO A 156 1.31 12.08 21.83
C PRO A 156 1.51 12.52 20.38
N ASP A 157 2.51 13.36 20.09
CA ASP A 157 2.76 13.88 18.74
C ASP A 157 3.18 12.77 17.77
N ALA A 158 4.06 11.87 18.19
CA ALA A 158 4.53 10.76 17.36
C ALA A 158 3.40 9.75 17.03
N ILE A 159 2.42 9.60 17.93
CA ILE A 159 1.25 8.76 17.70
C ILE A 159 0.37 9.31 16.59
N VAL A 160 0.15 10.63 16.53
CA VAL A 160 -0.68 11.23 15.48
C VAL A 160 -0.11 10.91 14.09
N PHE A 161 1.20 11.12 13.91
CA PHE A 161 1.86 10.80 12.64
C PHE A 161 1.82 9.30 12.32
N ALA A 162 2.01 8.45 13.32
CA ALA A 162 1.97 7.00 13.13
C ALA A 162 0.56 6.50 12.75
N VAL A 163 -0.49 7.07 13.35
CA VAL A 163 -1.89 6.74 13.02
C VAL A 163 -2.24 7.20 11.61
N LEU A 164 -1.90 8.44 11.26
CA LEU A 164 -2.11 8.96 9.91
C LEU A 164 -1.35 8.13 8.88
N GLY A 165 -0.10 7.77 9.16
CA GLY A 165 0.68 6.85 8.34
C GLY A 165 -0.06 5.52 8.16
N PHE A 166 -0.51 4.89 9.24
CA PHE A 166 -1.20 3.61 9.14
C PHE A 166 -2.51 3.70 8.34
N VAL A 167 -3.30 4.77 8.50
CA VAL A 167 -4.50 4.99 7.65
C VAL A 167 -4.12 5.11 6.18
N MET A 168 -3.05 5.84 5.85
CA MET A 168 -2.52 5.92 4.49
C MET A 168 -2.07 4.55 3.96
N ALA A 169 -1.45 3.71 4.80
CA ALA A 169 -1.09 2.35 4.44
C ALA A 169 -2.31 1.50 4.07
N LEU A 170 -3.39 1.58 4.85
CA LEU A 170 -4.63 0.86 4.58
C LEU A 170 -5.28 1.32 3.26
N LEU A 171 -5.32 2.63 3.01
CA LEU A 171 -5.84 3.19 1.76
C LEU A 171 -5.03 2.69 0.55
N PHE A 172 -3.71 2.65 0.68
CA PHE A 172 -2.82 2.14 -0.36
C PHE A 172 -3.03 0.65 -0.63
N LEU A 173 -3.15 -0.17 0.41
CA LEU A 173 -3.44 -1.59 0.27
C LEU A 173 -4.79 -1.82 -0.42
N PHE A 174 -5.81 -1.02 -0.07
CA PHE A 174 -7.13 -1.11 -0.68
C PHE A 174 -7.13 -0.82 -2.18
N ILE A 175 -6.44 0.24 -2.63
CA ILE A 175 -6.40 0.61 -4.06
C ILE A 175 -5.45 -0.28 -4.86
N SER A 176 -4.48 -0.92 -4.20
CA SER A 176 -3.40 -1.66 -4.86
C SER A 176 -3.88 -2.68 -5.91
N PRO A 177 -4.92 -3.52 -5.68
CA PRO A 177 -5.27 -4.59 -6.62
C PRO A 177 -5.88 -4.07 -7.92
N VAL A 178 -6.41 -2.85 -7.94
CA VAL A 178 -6.90 -2.23 -9.18
C VAL A 178 -5.77 -2.16 -10.21
N PHE A 179 -4.53 -1.97 -9.76
CA PHE A 179 -3.35 -1.95 -10.61
C PHE A 179 -2.92 -3.33 -11.15
N LEU A 180 -3.40 -4.43 -10.57
CA LEU A 180 -3.13 -5.79 -11.05
C LEU A 180 -4.02 -6.19 -12.23
N ILE A 181 -5.13 -5.50 -12.46
CA ILE A 181 -6.11 -5.84 -13.51
C ILE A 181 -5.54 -5.46 -14.88
N LYS A 182 -5.71 -6.35 -15.85
CA LYS A 182 -5.21 -6.08 -17.20
C LYS A 182 -6.09 -5.04 -17.89
N PRO A 183 -5.53 -4.20 -18.78
CA PRO A 183 -6.33 -3.22 -19.52
C PRO A 183 -7.50 -3.83 -20.32
N LYS A 184 -7.38 -5.08 -20.77
CA LYS A 184 -8.47 -5.79 -21.47
C LYS A 184 -9.65 -6.06 -20.53
N GLU A 185 -9.36 -6.63 -19.37
CA GLU A 185 -10.36 -6.92 -18.32
C GLU A 185 -11.00 -5.63 -17.79
N MET A 186 -10.23 -4.54 -17.68
CA MET A 186 -10.77 -3.24 -17.30
C MET A 186 -11.79 -2.71 -18.33
N ASN A 187 -11.51 -2.85 -19.63
CA ASN A 187 -12.45 -2.41 -20.66
C ASN A 187 -13.75 -3.22 -20.63
N GLU A 188 -13.69 -4.52 -20.33
CA GLU A 188 -14.89 -5.34 -20.14
C GLU A 188 -15.73 -4.79 -18.98
N ILE A 189 -15.10 -4.54 -17.83
CA ILE A 189 -15.75 -3.97 -16.63
C ILE A 189 -16.41 -2.62 -16.94
N THR A 190 -15.75 -1.73 -17.69
CA THR A 190 -16.31 -0.42 -18.03
C THR A 190 -17.50 -0.53 -18.99
N ASN A 191 -17.45 -1.45 -19.95
CA ASN A 191 -18.46 -1.60 -21.01
C ASN A 191 -19.67 -2.47 -20.60
N THR A 192 -19.69 -3.06 -19.39
CA THR A 192 -20.82 -3.85 -18.85
C THR A 192 -21.72 -3.00 -17.97
#